data_AF-A0AAU0RE46-F1
#
_entry.id   AF-A0AAU0RE46-F1
#
_cell.length_a   1.000
_cell.length_b   1.000
_cell.length_c   1.000
_cell.angle_alpha   90.00
_cell.angle_beta   90.00
_cell.angle_gamma   90.00
#
_symmetry.space_group_name_H-M   'P 1'
#
loop_
_entity.id
_entity.type
_entity.pdbx_description
1 polymer ?
#
loop_
_entity_poly.entity_id
_entity_poly.type
_entity_poly.pdbx_seq_one_letter_code
_entity_poly.pdbx_strand_id
1 'polypeptide(L)'
;MENDERPPGVIWIEKTSVTLPTTQRLMVELNNTNLDTCSVTIPYFDGDTVTVNYKGLPGNQPETYKNFVAIWEASIIPWTVPPLAQLSIEQNYEQGTLTIGGLTITRSAYIVGYGVGPDISNICCSSIISAGGYLAAPTQVAISLNYLGINSLSIHYQTLAGYQPMQYNNWIGLWKGYASPYNADAPIATVNINSNANEGTIGMNNVPLGINSNYTLIYFMGKENSMAAAILNFNTSTTTSET
;
A
#
# COMPACT_ATOMS: atom_id res chain seq x y z
N MET A 1 45.82 47.44 50.53
CA MET A 1 45.57 48.72 49.83
C MET A 1 46.57 48.74 48.71
N GLU A 2 46.23 48.77 47.42
CA GLU A 2 45.04 49.30 46.74
C GLU A 2 45.17 48.78 45.29
N ASN A 3 44.35 47.80 44.89
CA ASN A 3 43.20 47.96 43.99
C ASN A 3 43.46 48.84 42.76
N ASP A 4 43.68 48.16 41.64
CA ASP A 4 43.76 48.71 40.28
C ASP A 4 42.33 49.01 39.78
N GLU A 5 41.94 50.29 39.81
CA GLU A 5 40.63 50.75 39.35
C GLU A 5 40.58 50.86 37.82
N ARG A 6 39.60 50.18 37.21
CA ARG A 6 39.26 50.30 35.79
C ARG A 6 38.58 51.65 35.51
N PRO A 7 38.88 52.33 34.38
CA PRO A 7 38.28 53.62 34.07
C PRO A 7 36.79 53.51 33.72
N PRO A 8 35.94 54.44 34.19
CA PRO A 8 34.51 54.48 33.87
C PRO A 8 34.28 55.10 32.48
N GLY A 9 33.51 54.42 31.62
CA GLY A 9 33.01 55.07 30.38
C GLY A 9 32.72 54.20 29.14
N VAL A 10 32.90 52.88 29.17
CA VAL A 10 32.52 52.03 28.02
C VAL A 10 31.20 51.33 28.30
N ILE A 11 30.13 51.76 27.62
CA ILE A 11 28.86 51.03 27.57
C ILE A 11 29.06 49.84 26.64
N TRP A 12 29.13 48.63 27.20
CA TRP A 12 29.04 47.41 26.42
C TRP A 12 27.58 47.21 26.02
N ILE A 13 27.29 47.34 24.73
CA ILE A 13 26.02 46.87 24.18
C ILE A 13 26.08 45.35 24.28
N GLU A 14 25.40 44.76 25.26
CA GLU A 14 25.14 43.33 25.25
C GLU A 14 24.43 43.01 23.93
N LYS A 15 24.99 42.07 23.16
CA LYS A 15 24.25 41.45 22.07
C LYS A 15 23.04 40.78 22.69
N THR A 16 21.91 41.49 22.71
CA THR A 16 20.61 40.89 22.98
C THR A 16 20.41 39.89 21.85
N SER A 17 20.61 38.61 22.13
CA SER A 17 20.10 37.55 21.27
C SER A 17 18.60 37.75 21.23
N VAL A 18 18.11 38.22 20.09
CA VAL A 18 16.69 38.13 19.76
C VAL A 18 16.41 36.63 19.62
N THR A 19 16.01 36.00 20.72
CA THR A 19 15.29 34.74 20.67
C THR A 19 13.95 35.07 20.03
N LEU A 20 13.86 34.82 18.72
CA LEU A 20 12.57 34.60 18.08
C LEU A 20 11.86 33.54 18.93
N PRO A 21 10.61 33.76 19.35
CA PRO A 21 9.86 32.68 19.98
C PRO A 21 9.86 31.55 18.96
N THR A 22 10.50 30.42 19.32
CA THR A 22 10.41 29.19 18.56
C THR A 22 8.92 28.91 18.48
N THR A 23 8.29 29.26 17.37
CA THR A 23 6.97 28.75 17.05
C THR A 23 7.23 27.27 16.96
N GLN A 24 6.90 26.54 18.01
CA GLN A 24 6.97 25.10 18.08
C GLN A 24 6.00 24.62 17.00
N ARG A 25 6.48 24.55 15.76
CA ARG A 25 5.76 23.93 14.66
C ARG A 25 5.65 22.48 15.11
N LEU A 26 4.48 22.12 15.63
CA LEU A 26 4.13 20.73 15.92
C LEU A 26 4.40 19.95 14.64
N MET A 27 5.53 19.25 14.56
CA MET A 27 5.79 18.37 13.43
C MET A 27 5.10 17.05 13.72
N VAL A 28 4.55 16.46 12.66
CA VAL A 28 3.94 15.14 12.69
C VAL A 28 5.03 14.15 12.28
N GLU A 29 5.35 13.21 13.16
CA GLU A 29 6.31 12.15 12.88
C GLU A 29 5.62 10.80 12.68
N LEU A 30 6.25 9.94 11.89
CA LEU A 30 5.80 8.57 11.68
C LEU A 30 6.39 7.69 12.78
N ASN A 31 5.55 7.05 13.59
CA ASN A 31 6.01 6.18 14.66
C ASN A 31 6.07 4.71 14.20
N ASN A 32 4.90 4.06 14.12
CA ASN A 32 4.78 2.68 13.66
C ASN A 32 3.96 2.61 12.38
N THR A 33 4.34 1.68 11.49
CA THR A 33 3.56 1.31 10.31
C THR A 33 3.30 -0.18 10.29
N ASN A 34 2.08 -0.57 9.94
CA ASN A 34 1.71 -1.96 9.69
C ASN A 34 1.05 -2.05 8.31
N LEU A 35 1.59 -2.91 7.45
CA LEU A 35 1.13 -3.11 6.07
C LEU A 35 0.50 -4.51 5.94
N ASP A 36 -0.79 -4.55 5.64
CA ASP A 36 -1.48 -5.75 5.20
C ASP A 36 -1.58 -5.77 3.68
N THR A 37 -1.27 -6.92 3.08
CA THR A 37 -1.32 -7.16 1.63
C THR A 37 -2.01 -8.48 1.34
N CYS A 38 -2.59 -8.59 0.15
CA CYS A 38 -3.04 -9.87 -0.37
C CYS A 38 -1.85 -10.74 -0.78
N SER A 39 -2.00 -12.06 -0.69
CA SER A 39 -1.00 -13.01 -1.19
C SER A 39 -1.65 -14.21 -1.88
N VAL A 40 -0.90 -14.78 -2.81
CA VAL A 40 -1.24 -16.02 -3.49
C VAL A 40 0.01 -16.87 -3.60
N THR A 41 -0.11 -18.17 -3.33
CA THR A 41 1.00 -19.13 -3.40
C THR A 41 0.55 -20.42 -4.06
N ILE A 42 1.49 -21.13 -4.65
CA ILE A 42 1.24 -22.39 -5.35
C ILE A 42 1.92 -23.51 -4.56
N PRO A 43 1.25 -24.11 -3.56
CA PRO A 43 1.84 -25.17 -2.74
C PRO A 43 2.09 -26.47 -3.51
N TYR A 44 1.37 -26.72 -4.60
CA TYR A 44 1.48 -27.94 -5.40
C TYR A 44 0.99 -27.71 -6.83
N PHE A 45 1.61 -28.39 -7.78
CA PHE A 45 1.14 -28.51 -9.17
C PHE A 45 1.65 -29.82 -9.77
N ASP A 46 0.94 -30.32 -10.78
CA ASP A 46 1.35 -31.44 -11.62
C ASP A 46 0.94 -31.19 -13.09
N GLY A 47 0.80 -32.24 -13.89
CA GLY A 47 0.56 -32.13 -15.33
C GLY A 47 -0.83 -31.58 -15.69
N ASP A 48 -1.81 -31.70 -14.81
CA ASP A 48 -3.21 -31.35 -15.07
C ASP A 48 -3.83 -30.45 -14.01
N THR A 49 -3.18 -30.25 -12.86
CA THR A 49 -3.69 -29.44 -11.76
C THR A 49 -2.67 -28.44 -11.19
N VAL A 50 -3.20 -27.33 -10.67
CA VAL A 50 -2.47 -26.35 -9.88
C VAL A 50 -3.28 -26.05 -8.61
N THR A 51 -2.70 -26.33 -7.45
CA THR A 51 -3.27 -25.97 -6.15
C THR A 51 -2.78 -24.58 -5.77
N VAL A 52 -3.70 -23.73 -5.34
CA VAL A 52 -3.48 -22.32 -5.03
C VAL A 52 -3.97 -22.03 -3.62
N ASN A 53 -3.11 -21.46 -2.78
CA ASN A 53 -3.52 -20.85 -1.52
C ASN A 53 -3.66 -19.34 -1.74
N TYR A 54 -4.83 -18.78 -1.43
CA TYR A 54 -5.09 -17.35 -1.47
C TYR A 54 -5.25 -16.79 -0.05
N LYS A 55 -4.89 -15.52 0.11
CA LYS A 55 -5.16 -14.70 1.29
C LYS A 55 -5.48 -13.28 0.84
N GLY A 56 -6.69 -12.82 1.09
CA GLY A 56 -7.11 -11.43 0.94
C GLY A 56 -6.81 -10.60 2.19
N LEU A 57 -7.23 -9.34 2.16
CA LEU A 57 -7.11 -8.43 3.31
C LEU A 57 -8.07 -8.82 4.45
N PRO A 58 -7.79 -8.43 5.71
CA PRO A 58 -8.68 -8.69 6.84
C PRO A 58 -10.12 -8.21 6.62
N GLY A 59 -11.08 -9.12 6.84
CA GLY A 59 -12.52 -8.86 6.68
C GLY A 59 -13.05 -8.97 5.24
N ASN A 60 -12.20 -9.39 4.30
CA ASN A 60 -12.60 -9.62 2.92
C ASN A 60 -13.67 -10.74 2.82
N GLN A 61 -14.58 -10.61 1.86
CA GLN A 61 -15.64 -11.58 1.57
C GLN A 61 -15.59 -11.97 0.09
N PRO A 62 -14.70 -12.92 -0.28
CA PRO A 62 -14.40 -13.25 -1.68
C PRO A 62 -15.61 -13.59 -2.56
N GLU A 63 -16.57 -14.36 -2.06
CA GLU A 63 -17.77 -14.75 -2.83
C GLU A 63 -18.68 -13.54 -3.09
N THR A 64 -18.86 -12.70 -2.08
CA THR A 64 -19.66 -11.47 -2.16
C THR A 64 -19.03 -10.50 -3.16
N TYR A 65 -17.71 -10.30 -3.09
CA TYR A 65 -16.98 -9.31 -3.88
C TYR A 65 -16.44 -9.86 -5.21
N LYS A 66 -16.76 -11.12 -5.54
CA LYS A 66 -16.41 -11.78 -6.81
C LYS A 66 -14.91 -11.92 -7.03
N ASN A 67 -14.18 -12.15 -5.95
CA ASN A 67 -12.76 -12.47 -6.00
C ASN A 67 -12.56 -13.81 -6.71
N PHE A 68 -11.42 -13.94 -7.38
CA PHE A 68 -11.10 -15.11 -8.19
C PHE A 68 -9.61 -15.41 -8.17
N VAL A 69 -9.26 -16.60 -8.63
CA VAL A 69 -7.90 -16.98 -9.03
C VAL A 69 -7.89 -17.28 -10.52
N ALA A 70 -6.81 -16.92 -11.20
CA ALA A 70 -6.68 -17.15 -12.63
C ALA A 70 -5.23 -17.54 -12.98
N ILE A 71 -5.05 -18.33 -14.03
CA ILE A 71 -3.75 -18.84 -14.46
C ILE A 71 -3.48 -18.60 -15.95
N TRP A 72 -2.23 -18.28 -16.28
CA TRP A 72 -1.73 -18.14 -17.64
C TRP A 72 -0.43 -18.91 -17.83
N GLU A 73 -0.16 -19.37 -19.05
CA GLU A 73 1.19 -19.79 -19.48
C GLU A 73 2.02 -18.55 -19.82
N ALA A 74 2.51 -17.87 -18.78
CA ALA A 74 3.33 -16.67 -18.89
C ALA A 74 4.16 -16.48 -17.61
N SER A 75 5.21 -15.65 -17.68
CA SER A 75 6.01 -15.24 -16.52
C SER A 75 5.53 -13.94 -15.85
N ILE A 76 4.64 -13.20 -16.53
CA ILE A 76 4.00 -11.95 -16.07
C ILE A 76 2.55 -12.01 -16.54
N ILE A 77 1.61 -11.41 -15.79
CA ILE A 77 0.19 -11.39 -16.15
C ILE A 77 0.01 -10.66 -17.49
N PRO A 78 -0.51 -11.32 -18.52
CA PRO A 78 -0.84 -10.67 -19.78
C PRO A 78 -2.23 -10.01 -19.65
N TRP A 79 -2.27 -8.77 -19.18
CA TRP A 79 -3.48 -8.02 -18.80
C TRP A 79 -4.60 -7.92 -19.87
N THR A 80 -4.30 -8.25 -21.12
CA THR A 80 -5.25 -8.21 -22.25
C THR A 80 -5.58 -9.60 -22.82
N VAL A 81 -4.99 -10.67 -22.28
CA VAL A 81 -5.18 -12.04 -22.75
C VAL A 81 -6.01 -12.82 -21.74
N PRO A 82 -7.08 -13.52 -22.17
CA PRO A 82 -7.85 -14.38 -21.28
C PRO A 82 -6.98 -15.45 -20.59
N PRO A 83 -7.27 -15.81 -19.34
CA PRO A 83 -6.56 -16.89 -18.65
C PRO A 83 -6.85 -18.26 -19.28
N LEU A 84 -5.93 -19.20 -19.07
CA LEU A 84 -6.16 -20.61 -19.37
C LEU A 84 -7.33 -21.15 -18.54
N ALA A 85 -7.42 -20.73 -17.28
CA ALA A 85 -8.52 -21.03 -16.39
C ALA A 85 -8.70 -19.90 -15.35
N GLN A 86 -9.96 -19.66 -14.98
CA GLN A 86 -10.34 -18.73 -13.93
C GLN A 86 -11.38 -19.41 -13.03
N LEU A 87 -11.14 -19.38 -11.73
CA LEU A 87 -12.05 -19.92 -10.73
C LEU A 87 -12.49 -18.80 -9.77
N SER A 88 -13.80 -18.60 -9.66
CA SER A 88 -14.39 -17.78 -8.62
C SER A 88 -14.21 -18.44 -7.26
N ILE A 89 -14.02 -17.63 -6.22
CA ILE A 89 -14.04 -18.13 -4.84
C ILE A 89 -15.50 -18.15 -4.36
N GLU A 90 -15.99 -19.33 -4.00
CA GLU A 90 -17.40 -19.56 -3.65
C GLU A 90 -17.65 -19.55 -2.13
N GLN A 91 -16.73 -19.00 -1.35
CA GLN A 91 -16.84 -18.90 0.11
C GLN A 91 -16.36 -17.54 0.60
N ASN A 92 -17.00 -17.03 1.65
CA ASN A 92 -16.63 -15.76 2.30
C ASN A 92 -15.60 -15.93 3.41
N TYR A 93 -14.54 -16.70 3.13
CA TYR A 93 -13.35 -16.76 3.98
C TYR A 93 -12.24 -15.96 3.33
N GLU A 94 -11.62 -15.04 4.09
CA GLU A 94 -10.55 -14.18 3.57
C GLU A 94 -9.32 -14.97 3.08
N GLN A 95 -9.17 -16.23 3.47
CA GLN A 95 -8.12 -17.13 3.01
C GLN A 95 -8.65 -18.53 2.76
N GLY A 96 -7.99 -19.27 1.88
CA GLY A 96 -8.35 -20.65 1.57
C GLY A 96 -7.48 -21.28 0.51
N THR A 97 -7.88 -22.48 0.10
CA THR A 97 -7.19 -23.27 -0.93
C THR A 97 -8.16 -23.62 -2.04
N LEU A 98 -7.70 -23.50 -3.28
CA LEU A 98 -8.41 -23.91 -4.49
C LEU A 98 -7.53 -24.84 -5.33
N THR A 99 -8.13 -25.72 -6.11
CA THR A 99 -7.43 -26.53 -7.11
C THR A 99 -8.00 -26.23 -8.48
N ILE A 100 -7.15 -25.73 -9.37
CA ILE A 100 -7.46 -25.51 -10.77
C ILE A 100 -7.13 -26.80 -11.52
N GLY A 101 -8.13 -27.47 -12.05
CA GLY A 101 -7.97 -28.71 -12.84
C GLY A 101 -8.19 -28.48 -14.33
N GLY A 102 -7.99 -29.54 -15.11
CA GLY A 102 -8.19 -29.51 -16.57
C GLY A 102 -7.13 -28.73 -17.32
N LEU A 103 -5.95 -28.57 -16.72
CA LEU A 103 -4.82 -27.86 -17.32
C LEU A 103 -3.98 -28.82 -18.16
N THR A 104 -3.08 -28.26 -18.96
CA THR A 104 -1.98 -29.00 -19.58
C THR A 104 -0.70 -28.26 -19.23
N ILE A 105 -0.11 -28.64 -18.10
CA ILE A 105 1.11 -28.03 -17.59
C ILE A 105 2.31 -28.66 -18.27
N THR A 106 3.11 -27.82 -18.92
CA THR A 106 4.33 -28.22 -19.62
C THR A 106 5.57 -27.68 -18.89
N ARG A 107 6.74 -27.68 -19.54
CA ARG A 107 7.97 -27.09 -18.99
C ARG A 107 8.04 -25.56 -19.15
N SER A 108 6.95 -24.92 -19.56
CA SER A 108 6.82 -23.47 -19.62
C SER A 108 6.67 -22.84 -18.23
N ALA A 109 6.80 -21.51 -18.16
CA ALA A 109 6.44 -20.75 -16.97
C ALA A 109 4.93 -20.50 -16.92
N TYR A 110 4.35 -20.58 -15.72
CA TYR A 110 2.95 -20.26 -15.49
C TYR A 110 2.81 -19.25 -14.36
N ILE A 111 1.89 -18.31 -14.50
CA ILE A 111 1.60 -17.30 -13.48
C ILE A 111 0.16 -17.45 -13.01
N VAL A 112 -0.02 -17.46 -11.70
CA VAL A 112 -1.32 -17.44 -11.03
C VAL A 112 -1.52 -16.05 -10.43
N GLY A 113 -2.67 -15.44 -10.68
CA GLY A 113 -3.09 -14.15 -10.10
C GLY A 113 -4.29 -14.31 -9.17
N TYR A 114 -4.37 -13.46 -8.15
CA TYR A 114 -5.54 -13.34 -7.26
C TYR A 114 -6.21 -11.96 -7.39
N GLY A 115 -7.49 -11.98 -7.78
CA GLY A 115 -8.34 -10.80 -7.98
C GLY A 115 -9.17 -10.44 -6.76
N VAL A 116 -9.24 -9.14 -6.43
CA VAL A 116 -10.10 -8.58 -5.35
C VAL A 116 -11.40 -7.97 -5.88
N GLY A 117 -11.79 -8.38 -7.09
CA GLY A 117 -13.00 -7.94 -7.78
C GLY A 117 -13.24 -8.84 -8.99
N PRO A 118 -14.29 -8.59 -9.79
CA PRO A 118 -14.72 -9.50 -10.85
C PRO A 118 -13.79 -9.52 -12.08
N ASP A 119 -12.99 -8.48 -12.30
CA ASP A 119 -12.24 -8.29 -13.54
C ASP A 119 -10.75 -8.62 -13.38
N ILE A 120 -10.10 -9.03 -14.49
CA ILE A 120 -8.64 -9.28 -14.54
C ILE A 120 -7.84 -8.06 -14.06
N SER A 121 -8.34 -6.84 -14.30
CA SER A 121 -7.73 -5.61 -13.80
C SER A 121 -7.75 -5.45 -12.27
N ASN A 122 -8.46 -6.31 -11.54
CA ASN A 122 -8.50 -6.32 -10.08
C ASN A 122 -7.48 -7.28 -9.45
N ILE A 123 -6.59 -7.89 -10.23
CA ILE A 123 -5.53 -8.77 -9.70
C ILE A 123 -4.49 -7.98 -8.94
N CYS A 124 -4.35 -8.29 -7.65
CA CYS A 124 -3.53 -7.55 -6.70
C CYS A 124 -2.28 -8.29 -6.21
N CYS A 125 -2.18 -9.59 -6.48
CA CYS A 125 -0.97 -10.37 -6.22
C CYS A 125 -0.88 -11.58 -7.15
N SER A 126 0.33 -12.12 -7.31
CA SER A 126 0.63 -13.22 -8.21
C SER A 126 1.72 -14.15 -7.69
N SER A 127 1.72 -15.38 -8.17
CA SER A 127 2.76 -16.38 -7.92
C SER A 127 3.14 -17.08 -9.23
N ILE A 128 4.38 -17.55 -9.35
CA ILE A 128 4.90 -18.13 -10.57
C ILE A 128 5.37 -19.57 -10.34
N ILE A 129 4.99 -20.45 -11.27
CA ILE A 129 5.63 -21.74 -11.48
C ILE A 129 6.82 -21.48 -12.40
N SER A 130 8.00 -21.36 -11.81
CA SER A 130 9.22 -21.04 -12.57
C SER A 130 9.73 -22.25 -13.34
N ALA A 131 10.05 -22.06 -14.62
CA ALA A 131 10.83 -23.02 -15.42
C ALA A 131 12.35 -22.96 -15.16
N GLY A 132 12.78 -22.15 -14.19
CA GLY A 132 14.18 -21.82 -13.87
C GLY A 132 14.52 -20.35 -14.20
N GLY A 133 15.26 -19.69 -13.30
CA GLY A 133 15.70 -18.29 -13.42
C GLY A 133 15.23 -17.40 -12.27
N TYR A 134 16.14 -16.60 -11.71
CA TYR A 134 15.87 -15.65 -10.63
C TYR A 134 15.86 -14.23 -11.17
N LEU A 135 14.69 -13.60 -11.26
CA LEU A 135 14.43 -12.18 -10.99
C LEU A 135 12.91 -12.04 -10.93
N ALA A 136 12.34 -11.94 -9.72
CA ALA A 136 10.90 -11.82 -9.54
C ALA A 136 10.49 -10.35 -9.65
N ALA A 137 9.64 -10.03 -10.63
CA ALA A 137 8.90 -8.78 -10.67
C ALA A 137 8.01 -8.64 -9.42
N PRO A 138 7.49 -7.43 -9.09
CA PRO A 138 6.55 -7.25 -8.00
C PRO A 138 5.40 -8.25 -8.07
N THR A 139 5.26 -9.05 -7.01
CA THR A 139 4.25 -10.11 -6.90
C THR A 139 3.02 -9.69 -6.10
N GLN A 140 3.01 -8.48 -5.56
CA GLN A 140 1.90 -7.96 -4.76
C GLN A 140 1.85 -6.43 -4.85
N VAL A 141 0.65 -5.89 -4.75
CA VAL A 141 0.41 -4.46 -4.58
C VAL A 141 0.84 -4.05 -3.17
N ALA A 142 1.53 -2.92 -3.07
CA ALA A 142 1.95 -2.36 -1.79
C ALA A 142 1.91 -0.84 -1.82
N ILE A 143 1.77 -0.25 -0.63
CA ILE A 143 1.89 1.18 -0.41
C ILE A 143 2.81 1.46 0.78
N SER A 144 3.47 2.61 0.76
CA SER A 144 4.26 3.11 1.88
C SER A 144 4.19 4.63 1.94
N LEU A 145 4.57 5.22 3.08
CA LEU A 145 4.68 6.66 3.23
C LEU A 145 6.10 7.11 2.94
N ASN A 146 6.27 8.00 1.96
CA ASN A 146 7.53 8.70 1.69
C ASN A 146 7.70 9.94 2.55
N TYR A 147 6.58 10.62 2.84
CA TYR A 147 6.57 11.85 3.63
C TYR A 147 5.26 12.00 4.38
N LEU A 148 5.36 12.55 5.60
CA LEU A 148 4.24 12.86 6.45
C LEU A 148 4.43 14.28 6.98
N GLY A 149 3.46 15.15 6.71
CA GLY A 149 3.44 16.53 7.20
C GLY A 149 2.14 16.82 7.95
N ILE A 150 2.00 18.04 8.47
CA ILE A 150 0.82 18.45 9.25
C ILE A 150 -0.47 18.53 8.43
N ASN A 151 -0.35 18.77 7.13
CA ASN A 151 -1.48 19.03 6.23
C ASN A 151 -1.36 18.30 4.87
N SER A 152 -0.40 17.38 4.76
CA SER A 152 -0.11 16.68 3.51
C SER A 152 0.65 15.40 3.79
N LEU A 153 0.50 14.43 2.90
CA LEU A 153 1.24 13.19 2.92
C LEU A 153 1.64 12.79 1.50
N SER A 154 2.77 12.08 1.39
CA SER A 154 3.28 11.55 0.13
C SER A 154 3.33 10.03 0.25
N ILE A 155 2.63 9.35 -0.65
CA ILE A 155 2.46 7.90 -0.64
C ILE A 155 3.20 7.33 -1.83
N HIS A 156 4.08 6.36 -1.59
CA HIS A 156 4.58 5.49 -2.64
C HIS A 156 3.59 4.36 -2.88
N TYR A 157 3.37 4.02 -4.13
CA TYR A 157 2.60 2.85 -4.53
C TYR A 157 3.41 1.99 -5.50
N GLN A 158 3.16 0.68 -5.45
CA GLN A 158 3.69 -0.30 -6.37
C GLN A 158 2.59 -1.32 -6.69
N THR A 159 2.46 -1.67 -7.96
CA THR A 159 1.53 -2.66 -8.52
C THR A 159 2.29 -3.68 -9.37
N LEU A 160 1.60 -4.72 -9.83
CA LEU A 160 2.20 -5.81 -10.59
C LEU A 160 2.78 -5.32 -11.92
N ALA A 161 3.76 -6.06 -12.44
CA ALA A 161 4.41 -5.71 -13.71
C ALA A 161 3.42 -5.61 -14.88
N GLY A 162 3.58 -4.56 -15.69
CA GLY A 162 2.72 -4.28 -16.84
C GLY A 162 1.33 -3.73 -16.50
N TYR A 163 0.99 -3.58 -15.21
CA TYR A 163 -0.29 -3.03 -14.78
C TYR A 163 -0.36 -1.51 -14.99
N GLN A 164 -1.55 -0.99 -15.29
CA GLN A 164 -1.78 0.41 -15.64
C GLN A 164 -2.82 1.04 -14.69
N PRO A 165 -2.41 1.54 -13.51
CA PRO A 165 -3.34 1.91 -12.45
C PRO A 165 -4.24 3.10 -12.78
N MET A 166 -3.76 4.11 -13.51
CA MET A 166 -4.63 5.22 -13.95
C MET A 166 -5.74 4.74 -14.90
N GLN A 167 -5.42 3.86 -15.86
CA GLN A 167 -6.41 3.29 -16.79
C GLN A 167 -7.53 2.55 -16.05
N TYR A 168 -7.21 1.86 -14.96
CA TYR A 168 -8.16 1.07 -14.17
C TYR A 168 -8.82 1.85 -13.02
N ASN A 169 -8.63 3.16 -12.97
CA ASN A 169 -9.21 4.06 -11.96
C ASN A 169 -8.82 3.70 -10.52
N ASN A 170 -7.56 3.30 -10.33
CA ASN A 170 -7.04 3.04 -8.99
C ASN A 170 -6.96 4.33 -8.19
N TRP A 171 -7.15 4.21 -6.89
CA TRP A 171 -7.16 5.35 -5.98
C TRP A 171 -6.72 4.91 -4.58
N ILE A 172 -6.39 5.90 -3.76
CA ILE A 172 -6.02 5.72 -2.36
C ILE A 172 -6.96 6.55 -1.50
N GLY A 173 -7.52 5.92 -0.47
CA GLY A 173 -8.31 6.59 0.55
C GLY A 173 -7.56 6.68 1.87
N LEU A 174 -7.85 7.74 2.64
CA LEU A 174 -7.36 7.94 4.00
C LEU A 174 -8.54 7.98 4.98
N TRP A 175 -8.40 7.26 6.09
CA TRP A 175 -9.31 7.29 7.22
C TRP A 175 -8.58 7.65 8.51
N LYS A 176 -9.30 8.27 9.44
CA LYS A 176 -8.84 8.45 10.82
C LYS A 176 -9.21 7.22 11.65
N GLY A 177 -8.28 6.71 12.44
CA GLY A 177 -8.41 5.46 13.17
C GLY A 177 -8.07 4.24 12.33
N TYR A 178 -8.37 3.06 12.85
CA TYR A 178 -8.28 1.79 12.11
C TYR A 178 -9.57 1.59 11.31
N ALA A 179 -9.45 1.51 9.99
CA ALA A 179 -10.58 1.33 9.09
C ALA A 179 -10.49 0.02 8.31
N SER A 180 -11.64 -0.61 8.06
CA SER A 180 -11.76 -1.73 7.12
C SER A 180 -12.47 -1.23 5.85
N PRO A 181 -11.95 -1.54 4.65
CA PRO A 181 -12.55 -1.06 3.41
C PRO A 181 -13.97 -1.60 3.18
N TYR A 182 -14.35 -2.68 3.86
CA TYR A 182 -15.59 -3.40 3.64
C TYR A 182 -16.79 -2.85 4.43
N ASN A 183 -16.55 -1.95 5.39
CA ASN A 183 -17.60 -1.36 6.21
C ASN A 183 -17.32 0.07 6.70
N ALA A 184 -16.20 0.67 6.30
CA ALA A 184 -15.87 2.03 6.70
C ALA A 184 -16.80 3.07 6.05
N ASP A 185 -17.02 4.16 6.78
CA ASP A 185 -17.62 5.39 6.25
C ASP A 185 -16.77 6.03 5.15
N ALA A 186 -17.21 7.16 4.61
CA ALA A 186 -16.43 7.90 3.62
C ALA A 186 -15.03 8.29 4.16
N PRO A 187 -13.97 8.17 3.33
CA PRO A 187 -12.63 8.60 3.71
C PRO A 187 -12.57 10.10 3.97
N ILE A 188 -11.67 10.52 4.87
CA ILE A 188 -11.41 11.94 5.15
C ILE A 188 -10.68 12.63 3.99
N ALA A 189 -10.01 11.86 3.13
CA ALA A 189 -9.40 12.33 1.90
C ALA A 189 -9.15 11.18 0.92
N THR A 190 -9.17 11.48 -0.37
CA THR A 190 -8.90 10.53 -1.45
C THR A 190 -7.96 11.12 -2.48
N VAL A 191 -7.27 10.26 -3.22
CA VAL A 191 -6.49 10.66 -4.38
C VAL A 191 -6.52 9.56 -5.45
N ASN A 192 -6.78 9.95 -6.70
CA ASN A 192 -6.74 9.04 -7.84
C ASN A 192 -5.32 8.88 -8.36
N ILE A 193 -4.92 7.67 -8.71
CA ILE A 193 -3.65 7.43 -9.39
C ILE A 193 -3.73 8.03 -10.80
N ASN A 194 -2.79 8.92 -11.11
CA ASN A 194 -2.77 9.74 -12.32
C ASN A 194 -1.64 9.37 -13.30
N SER A 195 -1.05 8.19 -13.12
CA SER A 195 -0.02 7.63 -13.98
C SER A 195 -0.34 6.17 -14.31
N ASN A 196 0.04 5.73 -15.51
CA ASN A 196 0.01 4.31 -15.90
C ASN A 196 1.31 3.57 -15.56
N ALA A 197 2.29 4.24 -14.94
CA ALA A 197 3.42 3.54 -14.36
C ALA A 197 2.94 2.62 -13.23
N ASN A 198 3.45 1.39 -13.19
CA ASN A 198 3.08 0.42 -12.17
C ASN A 198 3.68 0.74 -10.79
N GLU A 199 4.54 1.76 -10.69
CA GLU A 199 5.06 2.30 -9.44
C GLU A 199 5.13 3.83 -9.51
N GLY A 200 5.08 4.50 -8.36
CA GLY A 200 5.19 5.95 -8.32
C GLY A 200 4.98 6.54 -6.94
N THR A 201 4.91 7.87 -6.90
CA THR A 201 4.59 8.63 -5.69
C THR A 201 3.41 9.53 -5.97
N ILE A 202 2.47 9.62 -5.04
CA ILE A 202 1.32 10.51 -5.12
C ILE A 202 1.12 11.26 -3.82
N GLY A 203 0.83 12.56 -3.94
CA GLY A 203 0.59 13.44 -2.80
C GLY A 203 -0.89 13.60 -2.50
N MET A 204 -1.25 13.62 -1.22
CA MET A 204 -2.56 14.01 -0.75
C MET A 204 -2.38 15.31 0.05
N ASN A 205 -2.89 16.42 -0.49
CA ASN A 205 -2.69 17.77 0.04
C ASN A 205 -3.95 18.28 0.74
N ASN A 206 -3.78 19.26 1.63
CA ASN A 206 -4.86 19.89 2.39
C ASN A 206 -5.63 18.90 3.27
N VAL A 207 -4.91 17.95 3.87
CA VAL A 207 -5.45 16.94 4.77
C VAL A 207 -4.93 17.20 6.18
N PRO A 208 -5.75 17.77 7.08
CA PRO A 208 -5.30 18.08 8.43
C PRO A 208 -5.07 16.78 9.20
N LEU A 209 -3.81 16.51 9.55
CA LEU A 209 -3.41 15.37 10.35
C LEU A 209 -3.24 15.81 11.80
N GLY A 210 -3.95 15.15 12.70
CA GLY A 210 -3.78 15.31 14.14
C GLY A 210 -2.53 14.58 14.60
N ILE A 211 -1.89 15.11 15.64
CA ILE A 211 -0.82 14.42 16.36
C ILE A 211 -1.38 13.28 17.22
N ASN A 212 -0.54 12.31 17.59
CA ASN A 212 -0.90 11.18 18.47
C ASN A 212 -2.17 10.43 18.03
N SER A 213 -2.42 10.40 16.72
CA SER A 213 -3.60 9.82 16.08
C SER A 213 -3.21 8.66 15.17
N ASN A 214 -4.08 7.65 15.12
CA ASN A 214 -3.97 6.56 14.15
C ASN A 214 -4.67 6.92 12.86
N TYR A 215 -4.15 6.42 11.75
CA TYR A 215 -4.69 6.59 10.41
C TYR A 215 -4.55 5.29 9.62
N THR A 216 -5.47 5.09 8.68
CA THR A 216 -5.44 3.98 7.72
C THR A 216 -5.43 4.53 6.31
N LEU A 217 -4.44 4.11 5.51
CA LEU A 217 -4.42 4.26 4.06
C LEU A 217 -4.80 2.95 3.41
N ILE A 218 -5.62 3.01 2.35
CA ILE A 218 -6.03 1.83 1.60
C ILE A 218 -5.86 2.10 0.11
N TYR A 219 -5.23 1.17 -0.59
CA TYR A 219 -5.08 1.20 -2.05
C TYR A 219 -6.14 0.32 -2.71
N PHE A 220 -6.85 0.86 -3.69
CA PHE A 220 -7.94 0.17 -4.39
C PHE A 220 -7.61 -0.08 -5.86
N MET A 221 -7.95 -1.27 -6.35
CA MET A 221 -7.71 -1.75 -7.72
C MET A 221 -8.80 -1.33 -8.72
N GLY A 222 -9.75 -0.51 -8.27
CA GLY A 222 -10.86 0.02 -9.03
C GLY A 222 -11.71 0.93 -8.16
N LYS A 223 -12.86 1.36 -8.67
CA LYS A 223 -13.69 2.41 -8.04
C LYS A 223 -14.33 1.98 -6.72
N GLU A 224 -14.62 0.70 -6.56
CA GLU A 224 -15.36 0.18 -5.41
C GLU A 224 -14.43 -0.12 -4.22
N ASN A 225 -14.91 0.16 -3.01
CA ASN A 225 -14.14 -0.13 -1.79
C ASN A 225 -13.84 -1.62 -1.59
N SER A 226 -14.68 -2.51 -2.14
CA SER A 226 -14.43 -3.96 -2.09
C SER A 226 -13.15 -4.38 -2.82
N MET A 227 -12.63 -3.55 -3.72
CA MET A 227 -11.44 -3.82 -4.54
C MET A 227 -10.13 -3.43 -3.84
N ALA A 228 -10.10 -3.46 -2.51
CA ALA A 228 -8.92 -3.11 -1.72
C ALA A 228 -7.80 -4.15 -1.90
N ALA A 229 -6.56 -3.69 -2.08
CA ALA A 229 -5.39 -4.53 -2.33
C ALA A 229 -4.27 -4.40 -1.29
N ALA A 230 -4.19 -3.26 -0.60
CA ALA A 230 -3.23 -3.04 0.48
C ALA A 230 -3.81 -2.09 1.52
N ILE A 231 -3.53 -2.35 2.81
CA ILE A 231 -3.90 -1.51 3.95
C ILE A 231 -2.62 -1.12 4.69
N LEU A 232 -2.38 0.18 4.84
CA LEU A 232 -1.29 0.71 5.65
C LEU A 232 -1.86 1.47 6.85
N ASN A 233 -1.68 0.90 8.03
CA ASN A 233 -1.98 1.58 9.28
C ASN A 233 -0.74 2.32 9.77
N PHE A 234 -0.89 3.56 10.19
CA PHE A 234 0.20 4.34 10.75
C PHE A 234 -0.26 5.24 11.90
N ASN A 235 0.69 5.61 12.77
CA ASN A 235 0.47 6.55 13.85
C ASN A 235 1.33 7.79 13.68
N THR A 236 0.73 8.95 13.93
CA THR A 236 1.40 10.25 14.01
C THR A 236 1.89 10.50 15.44
N SER A 237 3.09 11.03 15.64
CA SER A 237 3.57 11.52 16.93
C SER A 237 4.00 12.99 16.86
N THR A 238 4.23 13.60 18.02
CA THR A 238 4.98 14.86 18.11
C THR A 238 6.48 14.57 18.04
N THR A 239 7.26 15.43 17.40
CA THR A 239 8.73 15.39 17.49
C THR A 239 9.20 15.37 18.94
N THR A 240 9.82 14.27 19.34
CA THR A 240 10.65 14.25 20.55
C THR A 240 11.84 15.15 20.28
N SER A 241 11.88 16.32 20.91
CA SER A 241 13.14 17.04 21.06
C SER A 241 14.06 16.15 21.90
N GLU A 242 15.12 15.61 21.31
CA GLU A 242 16.19 14.98 22.09
C GLU A 242 16.68 16.02 23.11
N THR A 243 16.49 15.74 24.39
CA THR A 243 17.06 16.48 25.52
C THR A 243 18.44 15.95 25.86
#